data_AF-A0A1G4Z6U8-F1
#
_entry.id   AF-A0A1G4Z6U8-F1
#
_cell.length_a   1.000
_cell.length_b   1.000
_cell.length_c   1.000
_cell.angle_alpha   90.00
_cell.angle_beta   90.00
_cell.angle_gamma   90.00
#
_symmetry.space_group_name_H-M   'P 1'
#
loop_
_entity.id
_entity.type
_entity.pdbx_description
1 polymer ?
#
loop_
_entity_poly.entity_id
_entity_poly.type
_entity_poly.pdbx_seq_one_letter_code
_entity_poly.pdbx_strand_id
1 'polypeptide(L)'
;MKIRITVGLHFILFLSCTGLAQAEICSLKPSGNSTSRFKALTALYEAVSRAQSHEAPCGSLAAVLHKLPHRSVDGGRRLEKDKLFDPAEAQANMDLALQDPEIRSRIEHIRREIEDENVRLVYEAAIYDDEGYYDARELIIQRLRQKLN
;
A
#
# COMPACT_ATOMS: atom_id res chain seq x y z
N MET A 1 64.68 -8.12 -26.44
CA MET A 1 63.71 -7.68 -27.47
C MET A 1 62.42 -7.27 -26.78
N LYS A 2 62.05 -5.98 -26.88
CA LYS A 2 60.81 -5.41 -26.35
C LYS A 2 59.79 -5.38 -27.49
N ILE A 3 58.63 -6.01 -27.31
CA ILE A 3 57.49 -5.88 -28.22
C ILE A 3 56.40 -5.11 -27.49
N ARG A 4 56.16 -3.88 -27.94
CA ARG A 4 55.03 -3.03 -27.55
C ARG A 4 53.89 -3.32 -28.52
N ILE A 5 52.74 -3.77 -28.01
CA ILE A 5 51.51 -3.83 -28.78
C ILE A 5 50.59 -2.73 -28.23
N THR A 6 50.46 -1.67 -29.02
CA THR A 6 49.53 -0.56 -28.80
C THR A 6 48.32 -0.81 -29.69
N VAL A 7 47.19 -1.20 -29.11
CA VAL A 7 45.87 -1.27 -29.75
C VAL A 7 44.87 -1.03 -28.62
N GLY A 8 43.86 -0.19 -28.68
CA GLY A 8 43.35 0.68 -29.72
C GLY A 8 42.19 1.38 -29.02
N LEU A 9 42.33 2.68 -28.86
CA LEU A 9 41.33 3.58 -28.30
C LEU A 9 40.12 3.58 -29.24
N HIS A 10 38.95 3.11 -28.77
CA HIS A 10 37.58 3.54 -29.14
C HIS A 10 36.55 2.45 -28.80
N PHE A 11 35.87 2.62 -27.66
CA PHE A 11 34.53 2.05 -27.48
C PHE A 11 33.66 3.04 -26.70
N ILE A 12 33.04 3.91 -27.49
CA ILE A 12 31.61 4.27 -27.46
C ILE A 12 31.03 4.55 -26.06
N LEU A 13 30.85 5.85 -25.82
CA LEU A 13 29.75 6.48 -25.09
C LEU A 13 28.48 5.60 -25.00
N PHE A 14 28.21 5.06 -23.81
CA PHE A 14 26.84 4.84 -23.32
C PHE A 14 26.40 6.18 -22.69
N LEU A 15 25.50 6.99 -23.29
CA LEU A 15 24.05 6.79 -23.36
C LEU A 15 23.54 6.12 -22.07
N SER A 16 22.71 6.68 -21.19
CA SER A 16 21.95 7.92 -21.14
C SER A 16 21.12 7.83 -19.86
N CYS A 17 20.75 8.99 -19.31
CA CYS A 17 19.45 9.23 -18.66
C CYS A 17 19.04 8.43 -17.42
N THR A 18 19.03 9.19 -16.31
CA THR A 18 17.87 9.40 -15.43
C THR A 18 17.21 8.19 -14.77
N GLY A 19 17.51 8.04 -13.48
CA GLY A 19 16.62 7.41 -12.51
C GLY A 19 16.34 8.38 -11.35
N LEU A 20 15.82 9.58 -11.65
CA LEU A 20 15.01 10.31 -10.66
C LEU A 20 13.75 9.48 -10.48
N ALA A 21 13.81 8.50 -9.58
CA ALA A 21 12.62 7.82 -9.10
C ALA A 21 11.75 8.93 -8.50
N GLN A 22 10.67 9.27 -9.21
CA GLN A 22 9.69 10.22 -8.77
C GLN A 22 9.14 9.72 -7.44
N ALA A 23 9.46 10.43 -6.36
CA ALA A 23 8.61 10.47 -5.19
C ALA A 23 7.32 11.18 -5.62
N GLU A 24 6.48 10.51 -6.39
CA GLU A 24 5.07 10.88 -6.48
C GLU A 24 4.47 10.57 -5.12
N ILE A 25 4.57 11.56 -4.23
CA ILE A 25 3.77 11.63 -3.02
C ILE A 25 2.33 11.42 -3.48
N CYS A 26 1.69 10.34 -2.99
CA CYS A 26 0.40 9.91 -3.48
C CYS A 26 -0.58 11.10 -3.41
N SER A 27 -0.86 11.74 -4.56
CA SER A 27 -1.72 12.94 -4.63
C SER A 27 -3.17 12.51 -4.62
N LEU A 28 -3.52 11.99 -3.47
CA LEU A 28 -4.84 11.62 -3.06
C LEU A 28 -5.71 12.90 -3.07
N LYS A 29 -6.71 13.02 -3.96
CA LYS A 29 -7.82 14.00 -3.89
C LYS A 29 -9.15 13.40 -3.39
N PRO A 30 -9.79 13.94 -2.34
CA PRO A 30 -11.10 13.46 -1.92
C PRO A 30 -12.20 14.02 -2.84
N SER A 31 -13.19 13.20 -3.21
CA SER A 31 -14.33 13.60 -4.06
C SER A 31 -15.64 13.12 -3.45
N GLY A 32 -16.48 14.02 -2.95
CA GLY A 32 -17.85 13.70 -2.50
C GLY A 32 -18.47 14.71 -1.53
N ASN A 33 -19.80 14.63 -1.40
CA ASN A 33 -20.65 15.61 -0.74
C ASN A 33 -21.05 15.23 0.71
N SER A 34 -21.46 16.27 1.44
CA SER A 34 -21.64 16.33 2.90
C SER A 34 -22.55 15.24 3.52
N THR A 35 -21.93 14.27 4.19
CA THR A 35 -22.49 13.46 5.28
C THR A 35 -21.43 13.31 6.39
N SER A 36 -21.80 13.06 7.65
CA SER A 36 -20.85 12.95 8.78
C SER A 36 -19.76 11.90 8.57
N ARG A 37 -20.12 10.75 7.98
CA ARG A 37 -19.19 9.70 7.55
C ARG A 37 -18.18 10.20 6.52
N PHE A 38 -18.64 11.03 5.58
CA PHE A 38 -17.78 11.63 4.58
C PHE A 38 -16.73 12.56 5.22
N LYS A 39 -17.10 13.29 6.28
CA LYS A 39 -16.15 14.11 7.05
C LYS A 39 -15.06 13.27 7.73
N ALA A 40 -15.42 12.14 8.33
CA ALA A 40 -14.45 11.23 8.94
C ALA A 40 -13.50 10.62 7.90
N LEU A 41 -14.02 10.23 6.73
CA LEU A 41 -13.22 9.74 5.62
C LEU A 41 -12.28 10.81 5.03
N THR A 42 -12.75 12.04 4.86
CA THR A 42 -11.91 13.15 4.41
C THR A 42 -10.79 13.44 5.41
N ALA A 43 -11.09 13.46 6.71
CA ALA A 43 -10.07 13.67 7.75
C ALA A 43 -9.02 12.54 7.74
N LEU A 44 -9.46 11.28 7.58
CA LEU A 44 -8.57 10.13 7.45
C LEU A 44 -7.67 10.28 6.22
N TYR A 45 -8.24 10.68 5.09
CA TYR A 45 -7.51 10.87 3.84
C TYR A 45 -6.42 11.94 3.95
N GLU A 46 -6.74 13.06 4.58
CA GLU A 46 -5.77 14.12 4.88
C GLU A 46 -4.70 13.65 5.86
N ALA A 47 -5.05 12.82 6.85
CA ALA A 47 -4.09 12.25 7.79
C ALA A 47 -3.14 11.26 7.11
N VAL A 48 -3.65 10.36 6.26
CA VAL A 48 -2.84 9.42 5.46
C VAL A 48 -1.88 10.16 4.53
N SER A 49 -2.37 11.22 3.87
CA SER A 49 -1.55 12.05 2.96
C SER A 49 -0.43 12.80 3.70
N ARG A 50 -0.64 13.14 4.98
CA ARG A 50 0.37 13.80 5.82
C ARG A 50 1.40 12.84 6.40
N ALA A 51 1.00 11.61 6.70
CA ALA A 51 1.89 10.62 7.32
C ALA A 51 3.04 10.16 6.40
N GLN A 52 2.86 10.24 5.07
CA GLN A 52 3.90 9.97 4.05
C GLN A 52 4.82 8.78 4.38
N SER A 53 4.25 7.60 4.65
CA SER A 53 5.06 6.40 4.83
C SER A 53 5.35 5.74 3.48
N HIS A 54 6.61 5.35 3.28
CA HIS A 54 7.05 4.62 2.09
C HIS A 54 6.92 3.10 2.23
N GLU A 55 6.42 2.60 3.36
CA GLU A 55 6.27 1.16 3.62
C GLU A 55 5.17 0.50 2.79
N ALA A 56 4.22 1.27 2.23
CA ALA A 56 3.17 0.76 1.37
C ALA A 56 3.21 1.47 0.00
N PRO A 57 3.08 0.74 -1.13
CA PRO A 57 3.02 1.37 -2.44
C PRO A 57 1.75 2.22 -2.60
N CYS A 58 1.87 3.34 -3.30
CA CYS A 58 0.73 4.24 -3.57
C CYS A 58 -0.45 3.54 -4.25
N GLY A 59 -0.18 2.55 -5.12
CA GLY A 59 -1.24 1.79 -5.82
C GLY A 59 -2.15 1.05 -4.84
N SER A 60 -1.55 0.34 -3.89
CA SER A 60 -2.26 -0.39 -2.84
C SER A 60 -2.93 0.54 -1.83
N LEU A 61 -2.27 1.64 -1.48
CA LEU A 61 -2.86 2.67 -0.62
C LEU A 61 -4.11 3.28 -1.25
N ALA A 62 -4.06 3.63 -2.54
CA ALA A 62 -5.20 4.14 -3.28
C ALA A 62 -6.32 3.10 -3.40
N ALA A 63 -5.98 1.82 -3.61
CA ALA A 63 -6.96 0.74 -3.66
C ALA A 63 -7.72 0.58 -2.34
N VAL A 64 -7.02 0.59 -1.21
CA VAL A 64 -7.60 0.52 0.14
C VAL A 64 -8.51 1.71 0.41
N LEU A 65 -8.03 2.93 0.15
CA LEU A 65 -8.81 4.15 0.36
C LEU A 65 -10.07 4.18 -0.50
N HIS A 66 -9.99 3.71 -1.75
CA HIS A 66 -11.13 3.60 -2.63
C HIS A 66 -12.15 2.55 -2.14
N LYS A 67 -11.71 1.49 -1.46
CA LYS A 67 -12.61 0.47 -0.89
C LYS A 67 -13.36 0.97 0.35
N LEU A 68 -12.82 1.89 1.15
CA LEU A 68 -13.47 2.36 2.38
C LEU A 68 -14.92 2.87 2.23
N PRO A 69 -15.25 3.75 1.26
CA PRO A 69 -16.63 4.24 1.09
C PRO A 69 -17.56 3.18 0.47
N HIS A 70 -17.02 2.20 -0.26
CA HIS A 70 -17.82 1.16 -0.89
C HIS A 70 -18.12 0.06 0.14
N ARG A 71 -19.39 -0.31 0.31
CA ARG A 71 -19.78 -1.45 1.18
C ARG A 71 -19.66 -2.80 0.49
N SER A 72 -19.23 -2.84 -0.77
CA SER A 72 -19.19 -4.07 -1.56
C SER A 72 -18.16 -5.04 -0.99
N VAL A 73 -18.61 -6.28 -0.83
CA VAL A 73 -17.86 -7.45 -0.37
C VAL A 73 -17.15 -8.09 -1.57
N ASP A 74 -16.61 -7.25 -2.45
CA ASP A 74 -16.04 -7.70 -3.71
C ASP A 74 -14.52 -7.67 -3.51
N GLY A 75 -13.99 -8.85 -3.19
CA GLY A 75 -12.65 -9.07 -2.66
C GLY A 75 -11.49 -8.67 -3.57
N GLY A 76 -11.69 -8.23 -4.82
CA GLY A 76 -10.55 -8.17 -5.74
C GLY A 76 -10.53 -7.23 -6.92
N ARG A 77 -9.38 -7.22 -7.59
CA ARG A 77 -9.11 -6.49 -8.83
C ARG A 77 -9.89 -7.09 -10.01
N ARG A 78 -11.21 -6.89 -10.13
CA ARG A 78 -12.05 -7.26 -11.32
C ARG A 78 -11.93 -8.72 -11.85
N LEU A 79 -11.13 -9.58 -11.21
CA LEU A 79 -10.79 -10.95 -11.60
C LEU A 79 -10.96 -11.94 -10.44
N GLU A 80 -11.28 -11.47 -9.24
CA GLU A 80 -11.58 -12.34 -8.11
C GLU A 80 -13.09 -12.60 -8.09
N LYS A 81 -13.46 -13.87 -7.95
CA LYS A 81 -14.86 -14.27 -7.82
C LYS A 81 -15.43 -13.60 -6.57
N ASP A 82 -16.67 -13.14 -6.64
CA ASP A 82 -17.43 -12.61 -5.49
C ASP A 82 -17.53 -13.69 -4.40
N LYS A 83 -16.50 -13.77 -3.57
CA LYS A 83 -16.38 -14.66 -2.44
C LYS A 83 -16.92 -13.90 -1.23
N LEU A 84 -17.85 -14.53 -0.51
CA LEU A 84 -18.34 -14.00 0.76
C LEU A 84 -17.18 -13.88 1.75
N PHE A 85 -17.11 -12.75 2.45
CA PHE A 85 -16.10 -12.52 3.48
C PHE A 85 -16.25 -13.53 4.64
N ASP A 86 -15.20 -14.31 4.90
CA ASP A 86 -15.09 -15.21 6.04
C ASP A 86 -14.04 -14.66 7.03
N PRO A 87 -14.43 -14.26 8.26
CA PRO A 87 -13.52 -13.69 9.23
C PRO A 87 -12.47 -14.69 9.74
N ALA A 88 -12.77 -15.98 9.78
CA ALA A 88 -11.84 -17.00 10.24
C ALA A 88 -10.74 -17.24 9.19
N GLU A 89 -11.14 -17.32 7.92
CA GLU A 89 -10.20 -17.44 6.81
C GLU A 89 -9.33 -16.18 6.68
N ALA A 90 -9.94 -15.00 6.83
CA ALA A 90 -9.21 -13.74 6.80
C ALA A 90 -8.19 -13.61 7.95
N GLN A 91 -8.52 -14.10 9.15
CA GLN A 91 -7.57 -14.14 10.26
C GLN A 91 -6.44 -15.12 9.98
N ALA A 92 -6.73 -16.32 9.44
CA ALA A 92 -5.70 -17.27 9.05
C ALA A 92 -4.78 -16.70 7.95
N ASN A 93 -5.34 -15.96 6.99
CA ASN A 93 -4.58 -15.28 5.94
C ASN A 93 -3.64 -14.20 6.51
N MET A 94 -4.09 -13.45 7.52
CA MET A 94 -3.27 -12.50 8.26
C MET A 94 -2.14 -13.20 9.02
N ASP A 95 -2.44 -14.30 9.71
CA ASP A 95 -1.44 -15.06 10.47
C ASP A 95 -0.38 -15.66 9.53
N LEU A 96 -0.77 -16.09 8.33
CA LEU A 96 0.16 -16.52 7.27
C LEU A 96 1.05 -15.37 6.79
N ALA A 97 0.49 -14.18 6.56
CA ALA A 97 1.27 -13.01 6.15
C ALA A 97 2.33 -12.63 7.19
N LEU A 98 2.00 -12.74 8.48
CA LEU A 98 2.93 -12.41 9.57
C LEU A 98 4.02 -13.45 9.82
N GLN A 99 3.97 -14.61 9.14
CA GLN A 99 5.08 -15.55 9.10
C GLN A 99 6.21 -15.05 8.21
N ASP A 100 5.91 -14.19 7.23
CA ASP A 100 6.92 -13.54 6.42
C ASP A 100 7.63 -12.43 7.22
N PRO A 101 8.96 -12.52 7.42
CA PRO A 101 9.70 -11.53 8.19
C PRO A 101 9.71 -10.14 7.54
N GLU A 102 9.61 -10.02 6.21
CA GLU A 102 9.58 -8.75 5.50
C GLU A 102 8.26 -8.03 5.76
N ILE A 103 7.13 -8.72 5.56
CA ILE A 103 5.79 -8.19 5.85
C ILE A 103 5.70 -7.78 7.32
N ARG A 104 6.11 -8.67 8.23
CA ARG A 104 6.12 -8.39 9.67
C ARG A 104 6.96 -7.16 9.99
N SER A 105 8.14 -7.01 9.38
CA SER A 105 9.00 -5.84 9.60
C SER A 105 8.32 -4.53 9.17
N ARG A 106 7.71 -4.51 7.99
CA ARG A 106 6.97 -3.34 7.46
C ARG A 106 5.79 -2.96 8.36
N ILE A 107 5.01 -3.95 8.82
CA ILE A 107 3.89 -3.74 9.74
C ILE A 107 4.37 -3.18 11.08
N GLU A 108 5.42 -3.74 11.66
CA GLU A 108 5.98 -3.26 12.93
C GLU A 108 6.62 -1.87 12.80
N HIS A 109 7.19 -1.54 11.64
CA HIS A 109 7.67 -0.20 11.36
C HIS A 109 6.52 0.81 11.33
N ILE A 110 5.46 0.52 10.57
CA ILE A 110 4.23 1.32 10.54
C ILE A 110 3.62 1.52 11.93
N ARG A 111 3.64 0.48 12.78
CA ARG A 111 3.16 0.56 14.18
C ARG A 111 3.95 1.51 15.06
N ARG A 112 5.25 1.68 14.81
CA ARG A 112 6.11 2.60 15.55
C ARG A 112 6.02 4.03 15.03
N GLU A 113 5.99 4.20 13.72
CA GLU A 113 6.04 5.52 13.07
C GLU A 113 4.70 6.25 13.05
N ILE A 114 3.58 5.50 12.97
CA ILE A 114 2.24 6.09 12.82
C ILE A 114 1.45 5.95 14.13
N GLU A 115 1.33 7.08 14.83
CA GLU A 115 0.59 7.19 16.09
C GLU A 115 -0.93 7.03 15.88
N ASP A 116 -1.49 7.66 14.84
CA ASP A 116 -2.92 7.57 14.52
C ASP A 116 -3.28 6.15 14.07
N GLU A 117 -4.05 5.47 14.90
CA GLU A 117 -4.44 4.08 14.66
C GLU A 117 -5.26 3.92 13.36
N ASN A 118 -6.10 4.88 12.99
CA ASN A 118 -6.89 4.77 11.77
C ASN A 118 -6.00 4.89 10.53
N VAL A 119 -5.02 5.82 10.56
CA VAL A 119 -4.01 5.94 9.51
C VAL A 119 -3.17 4.67 9.44
N ARG A 120 -2.75 4.15 10.59
CA ARG A 120 -2.00 2.90 10.69
C ARG A 120 -2.74 1.73 10.04
N LEU A 121 -4.03 1.56 10.33
CA LEU A 121 -4.85 0.51 9.72
C LEU A 121 -4.92 0.63 8.19
N VAL A 122 -4.92 1.86 7.64
CA VAL A 122 -4.86 2.06 6.18
C VAL A 122 -3.55 1.53 5.61
N TYR A 123 -2.41 1.83 6.24
CA TYR A 123 -1.10 1.34 5.79
C TYR A 123 -0.96 -0.17 5.97
N GLU A 124 -1.42 -0.75 7.09
CA GLU A 124 -1.41 -2.20 7.29
C GLU A 124 -2.23 -2.91 6.20
N ALA A 125 -3.43 -2.41 5.89
CA ALA A 125 -4.24 -2.94 4.79
C ALA A 125 -3.53 -2.81 3.43
N ALA A 126 -2.83 -1.70 3.18
CA ALA A 126 -2.11 -1.48 1.93
C ALA A 126 -0.90 -2.41 1.78
N ILE A 127 -0.21 -2.75 2.87
CA ILE A 127 0.85 -3.76 2.86
C ILE A 127 0.28 -5.14 2.51
N TYR A 128 -0.84 -5.54 3.13
CA TYR A 128 -1.49 -6.82 2.77
C TYR A 128 -2.02 -6.85 1.34
N ASP A 129 -2.48 -5.71 0.80
CA ASP A 129 -2.91 -5.60 -0.60
C ASP A 129 -1.74 -5.81 -1.58
N ASP A 130 -0.61 -5.16 -1.30
CA ASP A 130 0.62 -5.24 -2.10
C ASP A 130 1.13 -6.68 -2.20
N GLU A 131 1.10 -7.40 -1.08
CA GLU A 131 1.60 -8.76 -0.94
C GLU A 131 0.57 -9.84 -1.35
N GLY A 132 -0.63 -9.45 -1.75
CA GLY A 132 -1.66 -10.39 -2.21
C GLY A 132 -2.48 -11.08 -1.12
N TYR A 133 -2.36 -10.64 0.14
CA TYR A 133 -3.15 -11.14 1.28
C TYR A 133 -4.50 -10.42 1.37
N TYR A 134 -5.35 -10.65 0.37
CA TYR A 134 -6.59 -9.91 0.14
C TYR A 134 -7.65 -10.09 1.23
N ASP A 135 -7.75 -11.29 1.81
CA ASP A 135 -8.67 -11.55 2.91
C ASP A 135 -8.18 -10.82 4.18
N ALA A 136 -6.87 -10.81 4.46
CA ALA A 136 -6.29 -10.05 5.56
C ALA A 136 -6.51 -8.53 5.41
N ARG A 137 -6.32 -8.00 4.19
CA ARG A 137 -6.65 -6.60 3.85
C ARG A 137 -8.12 -6.30 4.13
N GLU A 138 -9.05 -7.16 3.69
CA GLU A 138 -10.49 -6.94 3.92
C GLU A 138 -10.82 -6.96 5.41
N LEU A 139 -10.21 -7.85 6.20
CA LEU A 139 -10.37 -7.87 7.66
C LEU A 139 -9.97 -6.54 8.30
N ILE A 140 -8.85 -5.94 7.88
CA ILE A 140 -8.42 -4.63 8.37
C ILE A 140 -9.38 -3.52 7.91
N ILE A 141 -9.83 -3.53 6.66
CA ILE A 141 -10.81 -2.57 6.13
C ILE A 141 -12.12 -2.63 6.93
N GLN A 142 -12.60 -3.84 7.28
CA GLN A 142 -13.81 -3.99 8.09
C GLN A 142 -13.63 -3.41 9.50
N ARG A 143 -12.49 -3.66 10.16
CA ARG A 143 -12.15 -3.04 11.45
C ARG A 143 -12.14 -1.51 11.34
N LEU A 144 -11.50 -0.97 10.32
CA LEU A 144 -11.44 0.47 10.08
C LEU A 144 -12.84 1.07 9.84
N ARG A 145 -13.69 0.41 9.04
CA ARG A 145 -15.09 0.84 8.82
C ARG A 145 -15.89 0.85 10.12
N GLN A 146 -15.69 -0.14 11.02
CA GLN A 146 -16.38 -0.17 12.32
C GLN A 146 -16.00 1.03 13.19
N LYS A 147 -14.75 1.50 13.11
CA LYS A 147 -14.25 2.65 13.87
C LYS A 147 -14.67 4.01 13.32
N LEU A 148 -14.94 4.10 12.02
CA LEU A 148 -15.36 5.33 11.34
C LEU A 148 -16.89 5.54 11.33
N ASN A 149 -17.65 4.59 11.88
CA ASN A 149 -19.11 4.63 12.01
C ASN A 149 -19.55 5.24 13.33
#